data_AF-A0AB74D1I2-F1
#
_entry.id   AF-A0AB74D1I2-F1
#
_cell.length_a   1.000
_cell.length_b   1.000
_cell.length_c   1.000
_cell.angle_alpha   90.00
_cell.angle_beta   90.00
_cell.angle_gamma   90.00
#
_symmetry.space_group_name_H-M   'P 1'
#
loop_
_entity.id
_entity.type
_entity.pdbx_description
1 polymer ?
#
loop_
_entity_poly.entity_id
_entity_poly.type
_entity_poly.pdbx_seq_one_letter_code
_entity_poly.pdbx_strand_id
1 'polypeptide(L)'
;MLFPQLTAVVAQVIMSNEKPPKLFISYSWTTPMHEQWVLDLAERLRDDNIDVILDKWDLREGNDAHAFMERMVTDSEIKKVAMICDLAYTEKANRRGGGVGTETQIITGEIYAHTSQDKFVAVIAEKDVDGHAVVPAYYKGRIHIDLTDADRYEQEYERLVRWVYDKPLFIKPPLGKTPAFLADTATKTLGNRSAMKRALDQLREGKPTSTAALEDYLSSVSTAFEQLRIVKDQDKEFDEQVVQSIDGFLTTRDEILSVMQTVSRYQATEENLRKIHHFFEGLLSFYSPPSNVSSYNEWDFDNFLFITHELFLHTVALFLDNEQFEQARTLIATEYYVGKSHAFNGESMVSATAFELNIGSLEHRNSRLDLRRLSLRADLLHERCTTGINRFNSIAQADILIFLYIKRTGGYWWPYTSVYLGSGRSPLPLFARASSKKFFGRLRPLLGVDNAEQLGAWIRQLSANNDLPRVRFGHLPLLLLTNVEKLATKE
;
A
#
# COMPACT_ATOMS: atom_id res chain seq x y z
N MET A 1 12.19 -12.09 31.42
CA MET A 1 11.20 -11.85 32.49
C MET A 1 11.50 -10.48 33.06
N LEU A 2 10.81 -9.39 32.70
CA LEU A 2 9.62 -8.87 33.40
C LEU A 2 8.95 -7.70 32.64
N PHE A 3 9.13 -7.59 31.32
CA PHE A 3 8.62 -6.46 30.53
C PHE A 3 7.23 -6.59 29.86
N PRO A 4 6.62 -7.77 29.61
CA PRO A 4 5.30 -7.83 28.95
C PRO A 4 4.12 -7.48 29.86
N GLN A 5 4.27 -7.57 31.18
CA GLN A 5 3.16 -7.37 32.12
C GLN A 5 2.89 -5.88 32.42
N LEU A 6 3.92 -5.02 32.38
CA LEU A 6 3.71 -3.59 32.64
C LEU A 6 2.89 -2.90 31.55
N THR A 7 3.05 -3.31 30.29
CA THR A 7 2.33 -2.69 29.16
C THR A 7 0.85 -3.07 29.13
N ALA A 8 0.52 -4.30 29.55
CA ALA A 8 -0.87 -4.75 29.68
C ALA A 8 -1.58 -4.04 30.84
N VAL A 9 -0.91 -3.88 31.99
CA VAL A 9 -1.47 -3.16 33.15
C VAL A 9 -1.65 -1.67 32.85
N VAL A 10 -0.72 -1.04 32.13
CA VAL A 10 -0.86 0.37 31.71
C VAL A 10 -1.98 0.54 30.69
N ALA A 11 -2.16 -0.40 29.75
CA ALA A 11 -3.31 -0.37 28.83
C ALA A 11 -4.66 -0.56 29.57
N GLN A 12 -4.69 -1.42 30.60
CA GLN A 12 -5.89 -1.69 31.39
C GLN A 12 -6.24 -0.54 32.35
N VAL A 13 -5.24 0.20 32.85
CA VAL A 13 -5.41 1.39 33.71
C VAL A 13 -5.76 2.66 32.90
N ILE A 14 -5.35 2.75 31.62
CA ILE A 14 -5.73 3.89 30.76
C ILE A 14 -7.16 3.76 30.21
N MET A 15 -7.71 2.54 30.10
CA MET A 15 -9.09 2.33 29.64
C MET A 15 -10.17 2.61 30.70
N SER A 16 -9.81 2.89 31.96
CA SER A 16 -10.79 3.04 33.05
C SER A 16 -11.22 4.48 33.35
N ASN A 17 -10.96 5.44 32.46
CA ASN A 17 -11.28 6.86 32.71
C ASN A 17 -12.17 7.54 31.64
N GLU A 18 -12.73 6.78 30.69
CA GLU A 18 -13.80 7.28 29.82
C GLU A 18 -15.15 7.01 30.49
N LYS A 19 -15.93 8.08 30.74
CA LYS A 19 -17.31 7.95 31.20
C LYS A 19 -18.11 7.06 30.22
N PRO A 20 -18.97 6.15 30.71
CA PRO A 20 -19.81 5.34 29.84
C PRO A 20 -20.66 6.23 28.91
N PRO A 21 -20.80 5.90 27.61
CA PRO A 21 -21.64 6.68 26.71
C PRO A 21 -23.09 6.58 27.15
N LYS A 22 -23.81 7.70 27.11
CA LYS A 22 -25.25 7.73 27.39
C LYS A 22 -26.07 7.44 26.15
N LEU A 23 -27.01 6.51 26.25
CA LEU A 23 -27.95 6.16 25.20
C LEU A 23 -29.38 6.40 25.68
N PHE A 24 -30.13 7.27 25.02
CA PHE A 24 -31.56 7.42 25.26
C PHE A 24 -32.34 6.42 24.40
N ILE A 25 -33.26 5.67 25.00
CA ILE A 25 -34.15 4.75 24.27
C ILE A 25 -35.56 5.33 24.21
N SER A 26 -36.02 5.61 22.99
CA SER A 26 -37.38 6.05 22.68
C SER A 26 -38.15 4.90 22.05
N TYR A 27 -39.23 4.45 22.69
CA TYR A 27 -40.05 3.33 22.25
C TYR A 27 -41.52 3.60 22.58
N SER A 28 -42.44 2.76 22.10
CA SER A 28 -43.86 2.89 22.39
C SER A 28 -44.36 1.76 23.28
N TRP A 29 -45.28 2.07 24.20
CA TRP A 29 -45.87 1.06 25.09
C TRP A 29 -46.97 0.31 24.33
N THR A 30 -46.57 -0.66 23.52
CA THR A 30 -47.48 -1.39 22.61
C THR A 30 -48.10 -2.60 23.28
N THR A 31 -47.25 -3.49 23.81
CA THR A 31 -47.67 -4.70 24.52
C THR A 31 -46.71 -4.99 25.66
N PRO A 32 -47.13 -5.72 26.72
CA PRO A 32 -46.24 -6.14 27.78
C PRO A 32 -45.01 -6.93 27.27
N MET A 33 -45.18 -7.72 26.20
CA MET A 33 -44.07 -8.46 25.58
C MET A 33 -43.06 -7.51 24.91
N HIS A 34 -43.52 -6.48 24.20
CA HIS A 34 -42.64 -5.50 23.58
C HIS A 34 -41.91 -4.66 24.64
N GLU A 35 -42.63 -4.22 25.68
CA GLU A 35 -42.03 -3.50 26.81
C GLU A 35 -40.94 -4.33 27.51
N GLN A 36 -41.19 -5.62 27.74
CA GLN A 36 -40.18 -6.52 28.30
C GLN A 36 -38.99 -6.70 27.36
N TRP A 37 -39.22 -6.87 26.05
CA TRP A 37 -38.13 -6.98 25.07
C TRP A 37 -37.24 -5.73 25.05
N VAL A 38 -37.83 -4.54 25.13
CA VAL A 38 -37.07 -3.27 25.22
C VAL A 38 -36.27 -3.22 26.53
N LEU A 39 -36.85 -3.68 27.64
CA LEU A 39 -36.16 -3.75 28.93
C LEU A 39 -34.96 -4.71 28.87
N ASP A 40 -35.13 -5.91 28.31
CA ASP A 40 -34.07 -6.90 28.15
C ASP A 40 -32.91 -6.36 27.27
N LEU A 41 -33.26 -5.65 26.19
CA LEU A 41 -32.27 -4.97 25.34
C LEU A 41 -31.52 -3.88 26.13
N ALA A 42 -32.24 -3.07 26.92
CA ALA A 42 -31.65 -2.01 27.73
C ALA A 42 -30.71 -2.57 28.81
N GLU A 43 -31.10 -3.67 29.47
CA GLU A 43 -30.24 -4.36 30.45
C GLU A 43 -28.96 -4.87 29.81
N ARG A 44 -29.09 -5.55 28.66
CA ARG A 44 -27.93 -6.05 27.91
C ARG A 44 -26.97 -4.93 27.47
N LEU A 45 -27.51 -3.79 27.02
CA LEU A 45 -26.69 -2.61 26.67
C LEU A 45 -25.95 -2.05 27.89
N ARG A 46 -26.58 -2.08 29.08
CA ARG A 46 -25.92 -1.68 30.33
C ARG A 46 -24.81 -2.64 30.74
N ASP A 47 -24.97 -3.94 30.50
CA ASP A 47 -23.90 -4.94 30.69
C ASP A 47 -22.68 -4.65 29.80
N ASP A 48 -22.92 -4.07 28.61
CA ASP A 48 -21.88 -3.56 27.70
C ASP A 48 -21.35 -2.15 28.06
N ASN A 49 -21.55 -1.70 29.31
CA ASN A 49 -21.07 -0.43 29.85
C ASN A 49 -21.59 0.82 29.10
N ILE A 50 -22.85 0.76 28.65
CA ILE A 50 -23.59 1.91 28.11
C ILE A 50 -24.56 2.40 29.20
N ASP A 51 -24.56 3.70 29.49
CA ASP A 51 -25.49 4.31 30.43
C ASP A 51 -26.83 4.57 29.74
N VAL A 52 -27.73 3.59 29.82
CA VAL A 52 -29.03 3.63 29.14
C VAL A 52 -30.03 4.46 29.96
N ILE A 53 -30.59 5.47 29.31
CA ILE A 53 -31.67 6.32 29.83
C ILE A 53 -32.99 5.78 29.29
N LEU A 54 -33.84 5.30 30.20
CA LEU A 54 -35.08 4.61 29.89
C LEU A 54 -36.18 5.09 30.84
N ASP A 55 -37.36 5.35 30.30
CA ASP A 55 -38.50 5.85 31.08
C ASP A 55 -38.83 4.99 32.32
N LYS A 56 -38.78 3.66 32.20
CA LYS A 56 -39.02 2.71 33.31
C LYS A 56 -38.03 2.84 34.47
N TRP A 57 -36.85 3.40 34.24
CA TRP A 57 -35.81 3.58 35.26
C TRP A 57 -35.70 5.04 35.73
N ASP A 58 -35.92 5.99 34.84
CA ASP A 58 -35.64 7.41 35.06
C ASP A 58 -36.88 8.27 35.34
N LEU A 59 -38.09 7.82 35.01
CA LEU A 59 -39.34 8.51 35.38
C LEU A 59 -39.88 7.99 36.72
N ARG A 60 -40.21 8.92 37.62
CA ARG A 60 -40.87 8.67 38.91
C ARG A 60 -42.22 9.39 38.96
N GLU A 61 -43.09 8.99 39.89
CA GLU A 61 -44.39 9.63 40.07
C GLU A 61 -44.24 11.14 40.32
N GLY A 62 -44.93 11.97 39.52
CA GLY A 62 -44.84 13.44 39.56
C GLY A 62 -43.82 14.05 38.60
N ASN A 63 -43.02 13.26 37.89
CA ASN A 63 -42.13 13.75 36.83
C ASN A 63 -42.92 14.24 35.61
N ASP A 64 -42.41 15.28 34.95
CA ASP A 64 -42.92 15.75 33.66
C ASP A 64 -42.32 14.91 32.52
N ALA A 65 -43.18 14.11 31.87
CA ALA A 65 -42.79 13.29 30.74
C ALA A 65 -42.28 14.14 29.55
N HIS A 66 -42.77 15.38 29.39
CA HIS A 66 -42.35 16.25 28.29
C HIS A 66 -40.92 16.72 28.52
N ALA A 67 -40.62 17.14 29.75
CA ALA A 67 -39.26 17.49 30.15
C ALA A 67 -38.30 16.29 29.98
N PHE A 68 -38.73 15.07 30.32
CA PHE A 68 -37.92 13.87 30.13
C PHE A 68 -37.57 13.62 28.65
N MET A 69 -38.52 13.81 27.74
CA MET A 69 -38.29 13.63 26.31
C MET A 69 -37.43 14.75 25.73
N GLU A 70 -37.56 15.98 26.23
CA GLU A 70 -36.66 17.07 25.84
C GLU A 70 -35.21 16.83 26.26
N ARG A 71 -34.95 16.07 27.35
CA ARG A 71 -33.58 15.73 27.79
C ARG A 71 -32.77 15.08 26.69
N MET A 72 -33.38 14.26 25.83
CA MET A 72 -32.65 13.61 24.74
C MET A 72 -31.98 14.61 23.80
N VAL A 73 -32.41 15.87 23.77
CA VAL A 73 -31.80 16.95 22.99
C VAL A 73 -31.12 18.00 23.87
N THR A 74 -31.69 18.35 25.02
CA THR A 74 -31.17 19.41 25.90
C THR A 74 -29.96 18.98 26.73
N ASP A 75 -29.82 17.69 27.04
CA ASP A 75 -28.66 17.13 27.73
C ASP A 75 -27.52 16.87 26.72
N SER A 76 -26.42 17.59 26.88
CA SER A 76 -25.24 17.50 26.00
C SER A 76 -24.42 16.22 26.21
N GLU A 77 -24.62 15.49 27.32
CA GLU A 77 -24.00 14.18 27.53
C GLU A 77 -24.73 13.08 26.75
N ILE A 78 -25.99 13.29 26.34
CA ILE A 78 -26.75 12.35 25.50
C ILE A 78 -26.41 12.59 24.03
N LYS A 79 -25.44 11.82 23.52
CA LYS A 79 -25.01 11.90 22.12
C LYS A 79 -25.79 10.98 21.19
N LYS A 80 -26.46 9.97 21.73
CA LYS A 80 -27.06 8.88 20.97
C LYS A 80 -28.49 8.60 21.46
N VAL A 81 -29.40 8.41 20.52
CA VAL A 81 -30.82 8.11 20.73
C VAL A 81 -31.23 6.95 19.83
N ALA A 82 -31.67 5.84 20.44
CA ALA A 82 -32.24 4.71 19.73
C ALA A 82 -33.76 4.84 19.67
N MET A 83 -34.33 4.84 18.47
CA MET A 83 -35.78 4.76 18.25
C MET A 83 -36.15 3.30 18.02
N ILE A 84 -36.82 2.69 18.98
CA ILE A 84 -37.34 1.34 18.83
C ILE A 84 -38.60 1.41 17.97
N CYS A 85 -38.48 0.97 16.73
CA CYS A 85 -39.54 1.06 15.73
C CYS A 85 -40.27 -0.29 15.64
N ASP A 86 -41.50 -0.28 16.14
CA ASP A 86 -42.55 -1.21 15.80
C ASP A 86 -43.64 -0.49 14.98
N LEU A 87 -44.73 -1.20 14.65
CA LEU A 87 -45.84 -0.61 13.90
C LEU A 87 -46.46 0.57 14.67
N ALA A 88 -46.71 0.41 15.97
CA ALA A 88 -47.36 1.43 16.79
C ALA A 88 -46.51 2.71 16.93
N TYR A 89 -45.21 2.57 17.19
CA TYR A 89 -44.26 3.69 17.26
C TYR A 89 -44.26 4.47 15.95
N THR A 90 -44.16 3.75 14.83
CA THR A 90 -44.11 4.35 13.49
C THR A 90 -45.39 5.11 13.17
N GLU A 91 -46.55 4.53 13.44
CA GLU A 91 -47.84 5.21 13.25
C GLU A 91 -47.97 6.46 14.11
N LYS A 92 -47.64 6.37 15.39
CA LYS A 92 -47.69 7.51 16.32
C LYS A 92 -46.75 8.63 15.88
N ALA A 93 -45.53 8.30 15.48
CA ALA A 93 -44.54 9.26 15.00
C ALA A 93 -45.02 9.98 13.72
N ASN A 94 -45.67 9.24 12.80
CA ASN A 94 -46.20 9.80 11.56
C ASN A 94 -47.42 10.70 11.78
N ARG A 95 -48.33 10.33 12.70
CA ARG A 95 -49.50 11.16 13.05
C ARG A 95 -49.08 12.49 13.71
N ARG A 96 -48.01 12.46 14.51
CA ARG A 96 -47.46 13.66 15.17
C ARG A 96 -46.87 14.69 14.21
N GLY A 97 -46.36 14.26 13.05
CA GLY A 97 -45.97 15.19 11.97
C GLY A 97 -47.11 16.09 11.48
N GLY A 98 -48.37 15.74 11.77
CA GLY A 98 -49.57 16.52 11.43
C GLY A 98 -50.17 17.36 12.56
N GLY A 99 -49.51 17.49 13.72
CA GLY A 99 -49.89 18.45 14.77
C GLY A 99 -51.00 18.03 15.75
N VAL A 100 -51.34 16.74 15.87
CA VAL A 100 -52.35 16.27 16.84
C VAL A 100 -51.84 15.03 17.59
N GLY A 101 -51.52 15.17 18.88
CA GLY A 101 -51.30 14.02 19.78
C GLY A 101 -50.50 14.29 21.06
N THR A 102 -51.13 14.08 22.21
CA THR A 102 -50.64 14.26 23.59
C THR A 102 -49.65 13.18 24.09
N GLU A 103 -49.27 12.20 23.27
CA GLU A 103 -48.55 11.00 23.74
C GLU A 103 -47.04 11.19 23.92
N THR A 104 -46.61 11.65 25.08
CA THR A 104 -45.30 12.27 25.30
C THR A 104 -44.07 11.47 24.85
N GLN A 105 -44.11 10.13 24.81
CA GLN A 105 -42.95 9.23 24.63
C GLN A 105 -42.42 9.01 23.19
N ILE A 106 -42.96 9.68 22.16
CA ILE A 106 -42.57 9.46 20.76
C ILE A 106 -41.84 10.66 20.16
N ILE A 107 -40.71 10.43 19.47
CA ILE A 107 -39.95 11.49 18.80
C ILE A 107 -40.76 12.13 17.67
N THR A 108 -40.77 13.46 17.62
CA THR A 108 -41.43 14.23 16.54
C THR A 108 -40.47 14.52 15.40
N GLY A 109 -41.02 14.72 14.19
CA GLY A 109 -40.23 15.11 13.02
C GLY A 109 -39.50 16.45 13.19
N GLU A 110 -40.05 17.37 13.99
CA GLU A 110 -39.44 18.67 14.30
C GLU A 110 -38.17 18.49 15.14
N ILE A 111 -38.24 17.71 16.23
CA ILE A 111 -37.08 17.42 17.08
C ILE A 111 -35.98 16.71 16.27
N TYR A 112 -36.40 15.78 15.40
CA TYR A 112 -35.51 15.08 14.49
C TYR A 112 -34.81 16.02 13.51
N ALA A 113 -35.53 16.98 12.93
CA ALA A 113 -35.00 17.91 11.94
C ALA A 113 -34.03 18.95 12.52
N HIS A 114 -34.21 19.34 13.78
CA HIS A 114 -33.37 20.34 14.46
C HIS A 114 -32.14 19.78 15.18
N THR A 115 -31.86 18.49 15.03
CA THR A 115 -30.77 17.81 15.72
C THR A 115 -29.85 17.10 14.73
N SER A 116 -28.58 16.89 15.11
CA SER A 116 -27.61 16.21 14.26
C SER A 116 -28.07 14.81 13.86
N GLN A 117 -27.84 14.46 12.60
CA GLN A 117 -28.36 13.24 11.98
C GLN A 117 -27.72 11.95 12.50
N ASP A 118 -26.49 12.04 13.01
CA ASP A 118 -25.71 10.95 13.61
C ASP A 118 -26.12 10.62 15.05
N LYS A 119 -27.02 11.42 15.64
CA LYS A 119 -27.57 11.24 16.99
C LYS A 119 -28.69 10.20 17.05
N PHE A 120 -29.41 9.94 15.96
CA PHE A 120 -30.56 9.01 15.97
C PHE A 120 -30.33 7.78 15.11
N VAL A 121 -30.64 6.60 15.67
CA VAL A 121 -30.73 5.35 14.92
C VAL A 121 -32.10 4.71 15.09
N ALA A 122 -32.69 4.23 14.00
CA ALA A 122 -33.87 3.36 14.08
C ALA A 122 -33.41 1.92 14.36
N VAL A 123 -33.98 1.33 15.41
CA VAL A 123 -33.81 -0.08 15.78
C VAL A 123 -35.13 -0.78 15.50
N ILE A 124 -35.13 -1.71 14.56
CA ILE A 124 -36.35 -2.40 14.11
C ILE A 124 -36.64 -3.54 15.07
N ALA A 125 -37.79 -3.45 15.75
CA ALA A 125 -38.30 -4.48 16.66
C ALA A 125 -39.39 -5.33 16.01
N GLU A 126 -40.02 -4.83 14.93
CA GLU A 126 -41.06 -5.51 14.19
C GLU A 126 -40.96 -5.14 12.69
N LYS A 127 -41.38 -6.04 11.80
CA LYS A 127 -41.51 -5.79 10.35
C LYS A 127 -42.98 -5.78 9.95
N ASP A 128 -43.29 -5.12 8.84
CA ASP A 128 -44.64 -5.17 8.28
C ASP A 128 -44.98 -6.55 7.70
N VAL A 129 -46.23 -6.70 7.25
CA VAL A 129 -46.76 -7.94 6.66
C VAL A 129 -45.99 -8.43 5.44
N ASP A 130 -45.28 -7.54 4.75
CA ASP A 130 -44.47 -7.83 3.56
C ASP A 130 -42.99 -8.06 3.92
N GLY A 131 -42.63 -8.02 5.21
CA GLY A 131 -41.28 -8.24 5.71
C GLY A 131 -40.36 -7.02 5.63
N HIS A 132 -40.89 -5.81 5.43
CA HIS A 132 -40.10 -4.58 5.38
C HIS A 132 -39.97 -3.94 6.77
N ALA A 133 -38.85 -3.25 6.96
CA ALA A 133 -38.61 -2.45 8.15
C ALA A 133 -39.61 -1.28 8.24
N VAL A 134 -40.28 -1.16 9.38
CA VAL A 134 -41.19 -0.05 9.67
C VAL A 134 -40.43 1.06 10.37
N VAL A 135 -40.40 2.25 9.76
CA VAL A 135 -39.71 3.42 10.31
C VAL A 135 -40.56 4.67 10.10
N PRO A 136 -40.45 5.70 10.98
CA PRO A 136 -41.10 6.98 10.76
C PRO A 136 -40.76 7.59 9.40
N ALA A 137 -41.71 8.31 8.80
CA ALA A 137 -41.59 8.88 7.46
C ALA A 137 -40.38 9.81 7.32
N TYR A 138 -40.04 10.55 8.38
CA TYR A 138 -38.87 11.43 8.43
C TYR A 138 -37.52 10.68 8.48
N TYR A 139 -37.52 9.37 8.79
CA TYR A 139 -36.34 8.51 8.81
C TYR A 139 -36.19 7.66 7.53
N LYS A 140 -37.15 7.74 6.59
CA LYS A 140 -37.16 6.91 5.38
C LYS A 140 -35.89 7.12 4.55
N GLY A 141 -35.30 6.02 4.07
CA GLY A 141 -34.08 6.02 3.25
C GLY A 141 -32.77 6.06 4.04
N ARG A 142 -32.82 6.03 5.38
CA ARG A 142 -31.64 5.98 6.25
C ARG A 142 -31.32 4.56 6.68
N ILE A 143 -30.05 4.34 7.02
CA ILE A 143 -29.56 3.06 7.53
C ILE A 143 -30.15 2.84 8.93
N HIS A 144 -30.75 1.67 9.15
CA HIS A 144 -31.29 1.22 10.44
C HIS A 144 -30.53 -0.02 10.93
N ILE A 145 -30.84 -0.43 12.15
CA ILE A 145 -30.36 -1.66 12.78
C ILE A 145 -31.56 -2.59 12.95
N ASP A 146 -31.47 -3.80 12.44
CA ASP A 146 -32.61 -4.72 12.40
C ASP A 146 -32.41 -5.86 13.40
N LEU A 147 -33.15 -5.83 14.51
CA LEU A 147 -33.06 -6.85 15.57
C LEU A 147 -34.18 -7.91 15.46
N THR A 148 -34.90 -7.96 14.34
CA THR A 148 -36.02 -8.91 14.15
C THR A 148 -35.58 -10.31 13.70
N ASP A 149 -34.41 -10.41 13.09
CA ASP A 149 -33.87 -11.65 12.53
C ASP A 149 -32.99 -12.37 13.56
N ALA A 150 -33.45 -13.53 14.03
CA ALA A 150 -32.74 -14.32 15.03
C ALA A 150 -31.34 -14.77 14.57
N ASP A 151 -31.15 -15.05 13.27
CA ASP A 151 -29.87 -15.51 12.74
C ASP A 151 -28.83 -14.36 12.68
N ARG A 152 -29.31 -13.12 12.62
CA ARG A 152 -28.47 -11.91 12.52
C ARG A 152 -28.48 -11.06 13.79
N TYR A 153 -29.24 -11.44 14.81
CA TYR A 153 -29.46 -10.66 16.02
C TYR A 153 -28.15 -10.20 16.66
N GLU A 154 -27.21 -11.12 16.89
CA GLU A 154 -25.92 -10.82 17.53
C GLU A 154 -25.06 -9.84 16.72
N GLN A 155 -25.07 -9.98 15.39
CA GLN A 155 -24.35 -9.09 14.49
C GLN A 155 -24.95 -7.67 14.50
N GLU A 156 -26.26 -7.57 14.47
CA GLU A 156 -26.98 -6.30 14.47
C GLU A 156 -26.93 -5.62 15.84
N TYR A 157 -26.92 -6.40 16.92
CA TYR A 157 -26.65 -5.94 18.28
C TYR A 157 -25.23 -5.36 18.39
N GLU A 158 -24.20 -6.04 17.88
CA GLU A 158 -22.82 -5.49 17.84
C GLU A 158 -22.78 -4.16 17.06
N ARG A 159 -23.52 -4.05 15.96
CA ARG A 159 -23.64 -2.79 15.19
C ARG A 159 -24.25 -1.67 16.03
N LEU A 160 -25.24 -1.96 16.88
CA LEU A 160 -25.82 -0.98 17.81
C LEU A 160 -24.80 -0.51 18.83
N VAL A 161 -24.12 -1.43 19.51
CA VAL A 161 -23.07 -1.10 20.49
C VAL A 161 -21.98 -0.23 19.86
N ARG A 162 -21.47 -0.62 18.69
CA ARG A 162 -20.47 0.15 17.94
C ARG A 162 -20.94 1.56 17.57
N TRP A 163 -22.20 1.70 17.19
CA TRP A 163 -22.80 3.00 16.87
C TRP A 163 -22.90 3.91 18.11
N VAL A 164 -23.22 3.34 19.27
CA VAL A 164 -23.25 4.08 20.54
C VAL A 164 -21.86 4.61 20.91
N TYR A 165 -20.81 3.82 20.68
CA TYR A 165 -19.41 4.19 20.95
C TYR A 165 -18.75 5.04 19.85
N ASP A 166 -19.42 5.37 18.75
CA ASP A 166 -18.83 6.00 17.56
C ASP A 166 -17.61 5.23 16.98
N LYS A 167 -17.67 3.89 17.05
CA LYS A 167 -16.60 2.97 16.59
C LYS A 167 -17.07 2.12 15.39
N PRO A 168 -17.09 2.68 14.16
CA PRO A 168 -17.62 1.97 12.99
C PRO A 168 -16.86 0.68 12.70
N LEU A 169 -17.56 -0.32 12.15
CA LEU A 169 -16.98 -1.62 11.78
C LEU A 169 -15.83 -1.48 10.75
N PHE A 170 -15.96 -0.53 9.82
CA PHE A 170 -14.96 -0.24 8.79
C PHE A 170 -14.39 1.17 9.00
N ILE A 171 -13.12 1.24 9.38
CA ILE A 171 -12.39 2.50 9.58
C ILE A 171 -11.75 2.89 8.25
N LYS A 172 -12.04 4.10 7.77
CA LYS A 172 -11.41 4.64 6.55
C LYS A 172 -9.88 4.68 6.77
N PRO A 173 -9.06 4.03 5.93
CA PRO A 173 -7.62 4.12 6.06
C PRO A 173 -7.17 5.58 5.85
N PRO A 174 -6.03 6.00 6.44
CA PRO A 174 -5.46 7.31 6.20
C PRO A 174 -5.24 7.51 4.69
N LEU A 175 -5.45 8.74 4.21
CA LEU A 175 -5.21 9.08 2.81
C LEU A 175 -3.75 8.83 2.46
N GLY A 176 -3.52 8.11 1.35
CA GLY A 176 -2.22 8.08 0.70
C GLY A 176 -1.87 9.46 0.14
N LYS A 177 -0.61 9.65 -0.24
CA LYS A 177 -0.22 10.86 -0.97
C LYS A 177 -0.92 10.92 -2.32
N THR A 178 -1.23 12.13 -2.80
CA THR A 178 -1.67 12.34 -4.18
C THR A 178 -0.67 11.67 -5.12
N PRO A 179 -1.11 10.80 -6.05
CA PRO A 179 -0.21 10.14 -6.98
C PRO A 179 0.67 11.13 -7.74
N ALA A 180 1.98 10.88 -7.77
CA ALA A 180 2.96 11.80 -8.36
C ALA A 180 2.68 12.15 -9.84
N PHE A 181 1.99 11.27 -10.58
CA PHE A 181 1.61 11.52 -11.98
C PHE A 181 0.53 12.61 -12.16
N LEU A 182 -0.14 13.04 -11.09
CA LEU A 182 -1.14 14.11 -11.11
C LEU A 182 -0.57 15.47 -10.68
N ALA A 183 0.66 15.51 -10.16
CA ALA A 183 1.33 16.77 -9.92
C ALA A 183 1.81 17.32 -11.27
N ASP A 184 1.42 18.55 -11.60
CA ASP A 184 1.91 19.33 -12.75
C ASP A 184 3.40 19.71 -12.53
N THR A 185 4.26 18.72 -12.32
CA THR A 185 5.70 18.89 -12.44
C THR A 185 6.02 18.83 -13.92
N ALA A 186 6.63 19.89 -14.45
CA ALA A 186 7.09 19.96 -15.83
C ALA A 186 7.85 18.66 -16.19
N THR A 187 7.17 17.75 -16.88
CA THR A 187 7.72 16.43 -17.23
C THR A 187 8.91 16.64 -18.15
N LYS A 188 10.12 16.42 -17.64
CA LYS A 188 11.33 16.39 -18.45
C LYS A 188 11.32 15.10 -19.27
N THR A 189 10.80 15.17 -20.50
CA THR A 189 10.94 14.07 -21.46
C THR A 189 12.38 14.05 -21.96
N LEU A 190 13.10 12.94 -21.78
CA LEU A 190 14.44 12.76 -22.32
C LEU A 190 14.43 11.87 -23.57
N GLY A 191 15.39 12.11 -24.45
CA GLY A 191 15.55 11.36 -25.70
C GLY A 191 14.64 11.84 -26.83
N ASN A 192 14.96 11.38 -28.04
CA ASN A 192 14.24 11.77 -29.25
C ASN A 192 13.02 10.85 -29.47
N ARG A 193 11.80 11.36 -29.26
CA ARG A 193 10.54 10.60 -29.46
C ARG A 193 10.41 10.00 -30.87
N SER A 194 10.90 10.69 -31.90
CA SER A 194 10.88 10.17 -33.27
C SER A 194 11.85 9.00 -33.45
N ALA A 195 13.02 9.05 -32.79
CA ALA A 195 13.96 7.93 -32.74
C ALA A 195 13.38 6.75 -31.96
N MET A 196 12.70 7.01 -30.82
CA MET A 196 11.99 5.99 -30.05
C MET A 196 10.95 5.25 -30.90
N LYS A 197 10.05 6.01 -31.55
CA LYS A 197 9.01 5.42 -32.40
C LYS A 197 9.62 4.56 -33.51
N ARG A 198 10.66 5.07 -34.17
CA ARG A 198 11.41 4.33 -35.19
C ARG A 198 12.00 3.03 -34.62
N ALA A 199 12.65 3.08 -33.45
CA ALA A 199 13.20 1.89 -32.82
C ALA A 199 12.10 0.86 -32.51
N LEU A 200 10.99 1.28 -31.91
CA LEU A 200 9.85 0.41 -31.60
C LEU A 200 9.28 -0.28 -32.86
N ASP A 201 9.02 0.48 -33.91
CA ASP A 201 8.44 -0.04 -35.15
C ASP A 201 9.41 -1.02 -35.82
N GLN A 202 10.70 -0.65 -35.93
CA GLN A 202 11.70 -1.49 -36.59
C GLN A 202 12.04 -2.76 -35.81
N LEU A 203 12.08 -2.71 -34.47
CA LEU A 203 12.30 -3.88 -33.63
C LEU A 203 11.16 -4.90 -33.77
N ARG A 204 9.90 -4.43 -33.79
CA ARG A 204 8.71 -5.27 -33.96
C ARG A 204 8.64 -5.91 -35.34
N GLU A 205 9.02 -5.16 -36.38
CA GLU A 205 9.01 -5.62 -37.77
C GLU A 205 10.22 -6.48 -38.14
N GLY A 206 11.25 -6.57 -37.28
CA GLY A 206 12.44 -7.36 -37.59
C GLY A 206 13.36 -6.71 -38.63
N LYS A 207 13.36 -5.38 -38.78
CA LYS A 207 14.15 -4.73 -39.83
C LYS A 207 15.67 -4.85 -39.57
N PRO A 208 16.51 -4.99 -40.61
CA PRO A 208 17.97 -5.04 -40.44
C PRO A 208 18.57 -3.81 -39.76
N THR A 209 17.93 -2.65 -39.89
CA THR A 209 18.36 -1.37 -39.29
C THR A 209 17.88 -1.18 -37.85
N SER A 210 17.14 -2.13 -37.29
CA SER A 210 16.52 -1.99 -35.97
C SER A 210 17.53 -1.80 -34.83
N THR A 211 18.68 -2.48 -34.88
CA THR A 211 19.77 -2.30 -33.91
C THR A 211 20.34 -0.88 -33.92
N ALA A 212 20.52 -0.30 -35.11
CA ALA A 212 20.99 1.08 -35.25
C ALA A 212 19.94 2.09 -34.75
N ALA A 213 18.65 1.86 -35.06
CA ALA A 213 17.57 2.70 -34.54
C ALA A 213 17.45 2.63 -33.01
N LEU A 214 17.69 1.45 -32.41
CA LEU A 214 17.78 1.28 -30.97
C LEU A 214 18.93 2.10 -30.38
N GLU A 215 20.13 2.00 -30.96
CA GLU A 215 21.31 2.74 -30.55
C GLU A 215 21.11 4.26 -30.63
N ASP A 216 20.53 4.76 -31.73
CA ASP A 216 20.20 6.19 -31.89
C ASP A 216 19.32 6.69 -30.73
N TYR A 217 18.28 5.93 -30.38
CA TYR A 217 17.38 6.29 -29.29
C TYR A 217 18.09 6.24 -27.93
N LEU A 218 18.72 5.12 -27.59
CA LEU A 218 19.39 4.94 -26.30
C LEU A 218 20.51 5.96 -26.09
N SER A 219 21.31 6.24 -27.13
CA SER A 219 22.34 7.28 -27.07
C SER A 219 21.73 8.66 -26.85
N SER A 220 20.62 8.97 -27.53
CA SER A 220 19.92 10.26 -27.33
C SER A 220 19.42 10.44 -25.89
N VAL A 221 18.94 9.37 -25.25
CA VAL A 221 18.52 9.38 -23.85
C VAL A 221 19.73 9.55 -22.94
N SER A 222 20.80 8.77 -23.15
CA SER A 222 22.02 8.84 -22.34
C SER A 222 22.66 10.22 -22.39
N THR A 223 22.69 10.88 -23.55
CA THR A 223 23.19 12.27 -23.66
C THR A 223 22.26 13.26 -22.94
N ALA A 224 20.94 13.11 -23.10
CA ALA A 224 19.96 13.98 -22.45
C ALA A 224 19.87 13.75 -20.93
N PHE A 225 20.46 12.69 -20.40
CA PHE A 225 20.44 12.36 -18.97
C PHE A 225 21.04 13.49 -18.11
N GLU A 226 22.03 14.24 -18.64
CA GLU A 226 22.59 15.44 -17.99
C GLU A 226 21.52 16.47 -17.58
N GLN A 227 20.37 16.54 -18.27
CA GLN A 227 19.28 17.46 -17.95
C GLN A 227 18.60 17.16 -16.61
N LEU A 228 18.85 15.99 -16.02
CA LEU A 228 18.40 15.64 -14.68
C LEU A 228 19.33 16.16 -13.58
N ARG A 229 20.51 16.69 -13.92
CA ARG A 229 21.40 17.31 -12.93
C ARG A 229 20.67 18.44 -12.22
N ILE A 230 20.66 18.37 -10.89
CA ILE A 230 19.90 19.32 -10.07
C ILE A 230 20.68 20.64 -9.98
N VAL A 231 20.07 21.71 -10.47
CA VAL A 231 20.52 23.07 -10.20
C VAL A 231 19.95 23.44 -8.83
N LYS A 232 20.84 23.61 -7.85
CA LYS A 232 20.46 23.81 -6.44
C LYS A 232 19.65 25.10 -6.27
N ASP A 233 18.39 24.93 -5.90
CA ASP A 233 17.51 25.98 -5.40
C ASP A 233 17.79 26.18 -3.90
N GLN A 234 18.26 27.37 -3.49
CA GLN A 234 18.62 27.65 -2.10
C GLN A 234 17.40 27.75 -1.18
N ASP A 235 16.21 27.96 -1.74
CA ASP A 235 14.97 28.10 -0.99
C ASP A 235 14.29 26.75 -0.69
N LYS A 236 14.88 25.63 -1.15
CA LYS A 236 14.33 24.27 -0.98
C LYS A 236 15.37 23.29 -0.45
N GLU A 237 14.90 22.40 0.40
CA GLU A 237 15.71 21.27 0.87
C GLU A 237 16.17 20.41 -0.30
N PHE A 238 17.45 20.04 -0.30
CA PHE A 238 18.03 19.34 -1.45
C PHE A 238 17.38 17.96 -1.67
N ASP A 239 17.02 17.25 -0.60
CA ASP A 239 16.31 15.97 -0.70
C ASP A 239 14.92 16.08 -1.34
N GLU A 240 14.27 17.26 -1.27
CA GLU A 240 13.01 17.52 -1.98
C GLU A 240 13.25 17.67 -3.48
N GLN A 241 14.33 18.35 -3.85
CA GLN A 241 14.75 18.50 -5.26
C GLN A 241 15.13 17.14 -5.87
N VAL A 242 15.75 16.24 -5.09
CA VAL A 242 16.03 14.85 -5.50
C VAL A 242 14.74 14.09 -5.80
N VAL A 243 13.76 14.11 -4.88
CA VAL A 243 12.47 13.43 -5.10
C VAL A 243 11.71 14.03 -6.28
N GLN A 244 11.70 15.37 -6.43
CA GLN A 244 11.07 16.02 -7.58
C GLN A 244 11.73 15.61 -8.91
N SER A 245 13.05 15.45 -8.94
CA SER A 245 13.78 14.97 -10.13
C SER A 245 13.40 13.51 -10.46
N ILE A 246 13.32 12.64 -9.46
CA ILE A 246 12.89 11.23 -9.60
C ILE A 246 11.44 11.15 -10.12
N ASP A 247 10.53 11.95 -9.56
CA ASP A 247 9.13 11.99 -9.97
C ASP A 247 8.94 12.54 -11.38
N GLY A 248 9.67 13.61 -11.73
CA GLY A 248 9.67 14.18 -13.09
C GLY A 248 10.18 13.22 -14.17
N PHE A 249 10.92 12.18 -13.80
CA PHE A 249 11.45 11.16 -14.73
C PHE A 249 10.43 10.08 -15.12
N LEU A 250 9.27 9.97 -14.45
CA LEU A 250 8.30 8.87 -14.66
C LEU A 250 7.94 8.62 -16.12
N THR A 251 7.63 9.68 -16.87
CA THR A 251 7.24 9.55 -18.28
C THR A 251 8.40 9.01 -19.12
N THR A 252 9.59 9.57 -18.95
CA THR A 252 10.81 9.12 -19.65
C THR A 252 11.17 7.69 -19.30
N ARG A 253 11.05 7.31 -18.03
CA ARG A 253 11.24 5.92 -17.59
C ARG A 253 10.33 4.99 -18.38
N ASP A 254 9.03 5.27 -18.46
CA ASP A 254 8.08 4.40 -19.15
C ASP A 254 8.35 4.31 -20.66
N GLU A 255 8.78 5.42 -21.28
CA GLU A 255 9.26 5.45 -22.66
C GLU A 255 10.46 4.52 -22.87
N ILE A 256 11.50 4.63 -22.03
CA ILE A 256 12.69 3.76 -22.09
C ILE A 256 12.28 2.29 -21.90
N LEU A 257 11.48 2.01 -20.87
CA LEU A 257 11.04 0.65 -20.56
C LEU A 257 10.17 0.04 -21.65
N SER A 258 9.44 0.85 -22.42
CA SER A 258 8.70 0.36 -23.60
C SER A 258 9.64 -0.16 -24.69
N VAL A 259 10.79 0.48 -24.87
CA VAL A 259 11.84 0.04 -25.80
C VAL A 259 12.51 -1.21 -25.26
N MET A 260 12.91 -1.23 -23.98
CA MET A 260 13.50 -2.42 -23.35
C MET A 260 12.56 -3.63 -23.43
N GLN A 261 11.26 -3.42 -23.19
CA GLN A 261 10.25 -4.47 -23.31
C GLN A 261 10.18 -4.98 -24.76
N THR A 262 10.21 -4.09 -25.74
CA THR A 262 10.18 -4.46 -27.16
C THR A 262 11.42 -5.28 -27.55
N VAL A 263 12.62 -4.88 -27.09
CA VAL A 263 13.84 -5.68 -27.28
C VAL A 263 13.68 -7.07 -26.67
N SER A 264 13.29 -7.15 -25.39
CA SER A 264 13.16 -8.43 -24.67
C SER A 264 12.13 -9.39 -25.29
N ARG A 265 11.11 -8.87 -25.98
CA ARG A 265 10.05 -9.67 -26.62
C ARG A 265 10.37 -10.10 -28.04
N TYR A 266 10.94 -9.20 -28.84
CA TYR A 266 11.05 -9.41 -30.28
C TYR A 266 12.49 -9.69 -30.73
N GLN A 267 13.49 -9.08 -30.07
CA GLN A 267 14.88 -9.11 -30.54
C GLN A 267 15.88 -9.09 -29.37
N ALA A 268 15.81 -10.08 -28.49
CA ALA A 268 16.77 -10.29 -27.40
C ALA A 268 18.14 -10.83 -27.90
N THR A 269 18.66 -10.22 -28.97
CA THR A 269 19.94 -10.57 -29.60
C THR A 269 21.12 -10.05 -28.80
N GLU A 270 22.29 -10.68 -28.94
CA GLU A 270 23.53 -10.22 -28.28
C GLU A 270 23.90 -8.79 -28.68
N GLU A 271 23.63 -8.40 -29.93
CA GLU A 271 23.94 -7.06 -30.42
C GLU A 271 23.05 -5.99 -29.75
N ASN A 272 21.74 -6.22 -29.68
CA ASN A 272 20.83 -5.32 -28.97
C ASN A 272 21.14 -5.28 -27.47
N LEU A 273 21.52 -6.42 -26.89
CA LEU A 273 21.93 -6.47 -25.49
C LEU A 273 23.20 -5.63 -25.24
N ARG A 274 24.16 -5.63 -26.16
CA ARG A 274 25.34 -4.75 -26.11
C ARG A 274 24.95 -3.27 -26.13
N LYS A 275 23.94 -2.88 -26.92
CA LYS A 275 23.42 -1.50 -26.93
C LYS A 275 22.77 -1.12 -25.60
N ILE A 276 22.03 -2.04 -24.97
CA ILE A 276 21.48 -1.85 -23.62
C ILE A 276 22.60 -1.75 -22.58
N HIS A 277 23.64 -2.58 -22.69
CA HIS A 277 24.79 -2.55 -21.80
C HIS A 277 25.52 -1.19 -21.88
N HIS A 278 25.87 -0.73 -23.09
CA HIS A 278 26.49 0.58 -23.29
C HIS A 278 25.61 1.76 -22.84
N PHE A 279 24.28 1.62 -22.94
CA PHE A 279 23.35 2.60 -22.38
C PHE A 279 23.54 2.74 -20.86
N PHE A 280 23.62 1.62 -20.12
CA PHE A 280 23.87 1.67 -18.68
C PHE A 280 25.27 2.18 -18.32
N GLU A 281 26.32 1.87 -19.10
CA GLU A 281 27.64 2.49 -18.95
C GLU A 281 27.56 4.02 -19.08
N GLY A 282 26.79 4.49 -20.07
CA GLY A 282 26.48 5.91 -20.24
C GLY A 282 25.80 6.54 -19.02
N LEU A 283 24.85 5.85 -18.41
CA LEU A 283 24.17 6.33 -17.20
C LEU A 283 25.09 6.37 -15.96
N LEU A 284 25.98 5.38 -15.82
CA LEU A 284 26.94 5.32 -14.70
C LEU A 284 27.94 6.48 -14.72
N SER A 285 28.20 7.09 -15.89
CA SER A 285 29.08 8.25 -16.00
C SER A 285 28.59 9.47 -15.20
N PHE A 286 27.29 9.54 -14.89
CA PHE A 286 26.68 10.65 -14.14
C PHE A 286 26.81 10.52 -12.62
N TYR A 287 27.45 9.44 -12.13
CA TYR A 287 27.71 9.24 -10.70
C TYR A 287 28.92 10.05 -10.21
N SER A 288 29.61 10.75 -11.13
CA SER A 288 30.73 11.63 -10.83
C SER A 288 30.44 13.05 -11.34
N PRO A 289 31.10 14.07 -10.79
CA PRO A 289 31.01 15.41 -11.32
C PRO A 289 31.57 15.47 -12.75
N PRO A 290 31.02 16.36 -13.61
CA PRO A 290 31.65 16.70 -14.88
C PRO A 290 33.08 17.18 -14.68
N SER A 291 33.95 17.00 -15.69
CA SER A 291 35.37 17.35 -15.62
C SER A 291 35.65 18.84 -15.36
N ASN A 292 34.68 19.72 -15.62
CA ASN A 292 34.73 21.16 -15.36
C ASN A 292 34.23 21.57 -13.95
N VAL A 293 33.79 20.61 -13.11
CA VAL A 293 33.28 20.87 -11.76
C VAL A 293 34.35 20.47 -10.73
N SER A 294 34.81 21.44 -9.94
CA SER A 294 35.89 21.26 -8.95
C SER A 294 35.41 21.01 -7.52
N SER A 295 34.11 21.19 -7.24
CA SER A 295 33.51 20.98 -5.93
C SER A 295 32.10 20.43 -6.09
N TYR A 296 31.74 19.45 -5.26
CA TYR A 296 30.44 18.78 -5.25
C TYR A 296 30.15 18.24 -3.86
N ASN A 297 28.87 17.98 -3.57
CA ASN A 297 28.44 17.26 -2.39
C ASN A 297 28.15 15.79 -2.74
N GLU A 298 28.23 14.91 -1.76
CA GLU A 298 27.95 13.48 -1.93
C GLU A 298 26.55 13.22 -2.54
N TRP A 299 25.54 13.98 -2.11
CA TRP A 299 24.16 13.80 -2.58
C TRP A 299 23.89 14.39 -3.97
N ASP A 300 24.82 15.11 -4.59
CA ASP A 300 24.61 15.80 -5.87
C ASP A 300 24.22 14.86 -7.02
N PHE A 301 24.41 13.54 -6.84
CA PHE A 301 24.16 12.50 -7.83
C PHE A 301 22.98 11.58 -7.46
N ASP A 302 22.36 11.75 -6.30
CA ASP A 302 21.42 10.79 -5.70
C ASP A 302 20.19 10.49 -6.59
N ASN A 303 19.73 11.47 -7.38
CA ASN A 303 18.66 11.25 -8.34
C ASN A 303 19.10 10.31 -9.49
N PHE A 304 20.33 10.44 -9.98
CA PHE A 304 20.91 9.52 -10.97
C PHE A 304 21.04 8.11 -10.41
N LEU A 305 21.50 7.98 -9.16
CA LEU A 305 21.62 6.69 -8.47
C LEU A 305 20.28 5.97 -8.40
N PHE A 306 19.22 6.68 -7.98
CA PHE A 306 17.88 6.10 -7.92
C PHE A 306 17.37 5.67 -9.30
N ILE A 307 17.47 6.57 -10.28
CA ILE A 307 16.88 6.37 -11.61
C ILE A 307 17.57 5.23 -12.35
N THR A 308 18.91 5.19 -12.34
CA THR A 308 19.68 4.14 -13.01
C THR A 308 19.41 2.78 -12.36
N HIS A 309 19.31 2.72 -11.03
CA HIS A 309 18.91 1.50 -10.33
C HIS A 309 17.49 1.05 -10.70
N GLU A 310 16.51 1.97 -10.71
CA GLU A 310 15.12 1.68 -11.11
C GLU A 310 15.10 1.08 -12.53
N LEU A 311 15.77 1.73 -13.49
CA LEU A 311 15.84 1.26 -14.88
C LEU A 311 16.52 -0.11 -14.99
N PHE A 312 17.61 -0.36 -14.25
CA PHE A 312 18.32 -1.63 -14.28
C PHE A 312 17.44 -2.77 -13.78
N LEU A 313 16.81 -2.59 -12.62
CA LEU A 313 15.88 -3.57 -12.04
C LEU A 313 14.71 -3.89 -12.98
N HIS A 314 14.08 -2.87 -13.56
CA HIS A 314 12.99 -3.05 -14.52
C HIS A 314 13.46 -3.77 -15.78
N THR A 315 14.65 -3.43 -16.30
CA THR A 315 15.21 -4.06 -17.50
C THR A 315 15.45 -5.54 -17.26
N VAL A 316 16.11 -5.91 -16.15
CA VAL A 316 16.31 -7.32 -15.77
C VAL A 316 14.95 -8.02 -15.59
N ALA A 317 13.98 -7.38 -14.93
CA ALA A 317 12.63 -7.94 -14.78
C ALA A 317 11.95 -8.23 -16.13
N LEU A 318 12.10 -7.36 -17.13
CA LEU A 318 11.56 -7.57 -18.48
C LEU A 318 12.18 -8.78 -19.19
N PHE A 319 13.50 -8.98 -19.07
CA PHE A 319 14.16 -10.17 -19.62
C PHE A 319 13.72 -11.45 -18.88
N LEU A 320 13.60 -11.39 -17.55
CA LEU A 320 13.12 -12.53 -16.74
C LEU A 320 11.67 -12.91 -17.07
N ASP A 321 10.78 -11.93 -17.21
CA ASP A 321 9.35 -12.16 -17.51
C ASP A 321 9.15 -12.77 -18.91
N ASN A 322 10.05 -12.47 -19.86
CA ASN A 322 10.08 -13.10 -21.19
C ASN A 322 11.00 -14.34 -21.26
N GLU A 323 11.44 -14.86 -20.11
CA GLU A 323 12.28 -16.05 -19.94
C GLU A 323 13.60 -16.03 -20.73
N GLN A 324 14.14 -14.83 -20.95
CA GLN A 324 15.43 -14.54 -21.57
C GLN A 324 16.53 -14.59 -20.49
N PHE A 325 16.73 -15.76 -19.88
CA PHE A 325 17.60 -15.92 -18.72
C PHE A 325 19.07 -15.69 -19.03
N GLU A 326 19.54 -16.06 -20.22
CA GLU A 326 20.93 -15.82 -20.63
C GLU A 326 21.20 -14.32 -20.75
N GLN A 327 20.30 -13.56 -21.38
CA GLN A 327 20.43 -12.12 -21.53
C GLN A 327 20.36 -11.40 -20.18
N ALA A 328 19.45 -11.81 -19.30
CA ALA A 328 19.40 -11.30 -17.92
C ALA A 328 20.71 -11.60 -17.18
N ARG A 329 21.27 -12.82 -17.30
CA ARG A 329 22.56 -13.19 -16.72
C ARG A 329 23.68 -12.31 -17.27
N THR A 330 23.75 -12.10 -18.59
CA THR A 330 24.78 -11.25 -19.21
C THR A 330 24.75 -9.83 -18.65
N LEU A 331 23.58 -9.21 -18.51
CA LEU A 331 23.50 -7.86 -17.90
C LEU A 331 23.98 -7.83 -16.44
N ILE A 332 23.77 -8.90 -15.68
CA ILE A 332 24.21 -8.94 -14.27
C ILE A 332 25.70 -9.30 -14.15
N ALA A 333 26.19 -10.19 -15.03
CA ALA A 333 27.50 -10.81 -14.95
C ALA A 333 28.61 -10.01 -15.66
N THR A 334 28.27 -9.26 -16.69
CA THR A 334 29.23 -8.45 -17.45
C THR A 334 29.57 -7.18 -16.66
N GLU A 335 30.86 -6.82 -16.64
CA GLU A 335 31.32 -5.58 -16.03
C GLU A 335 31.06 -4.39 -16.95
N TYR A 336 30.81 -3.23 -16.34
CA TYR A 336 30.48 -1.98 -16.98
C TYR A 336 31.68 -1.05 -17.00
N TYR A 337 32.01 -0.51 -18.16
CA TYR A 337 33.04 0.51 -18.29
C TYR A 337 32.56 1.84 -17.73
N VAL A 338 33.33 2.43 -16.83
CA VAL A 338 33.04 3.73 -16.19
C VAL A 338 34.17 4.74 -16.35
N GLY A 339 35.24 4.36 -17.07
CA GLY A 339 36.44 5.18 -17.21
C GLY A 339 37.08 5.51 -15.85
N LYS A 340 37.73 6.66 -15.73
CA LYS A 340 38.26 7.11 -14.44
C LYS A 340 37.15 7.82 -13.66
N SER A 341 36.50 7.09 -12.76
CA SER A 341 35.42 7.61 -11.91
C SER A 341 35.84 7.62 -10.45
N HIS A 342 35.71 8.78 -9.80
CA HIS A 342 35.94 8.91 -8.36
C HIS A 342 34.88 8.16 -7.54
N ALA A 343 33.66 8.04 -8.08
CA ALA A 343 32.57 7.29 -7.45
C ALA A 343 32.90 5.79 -7.27
N PHE A 344 33.84 5.27 -8.05
CA PHE A 344 34.22 3.85 -8.06
C PHE A 344 35.69 3.64 -7.70
N ASN A 345 36.25 4.49 -6.82
CA ASN A 345 37.63 4.38 -6.33
C ASN A 345 38.70 4.33 -7.44
N GLY A 346 38.42 4.90 -8.61
CA GLY A 346 39.33 4.90 -9.75
C GLY A 346 39.34 3.62 -10.60
N GLU A 347 38.49 2.63 -10.28
CA GLU A 347 38.30 1.44 -11.11
C GLU A 347 37.71 1.84 -12.48
N SER A 348 38.19 1.18 -13.54
CA SER A 348 37.71 1.43 -14.92
C SER A 348 36.58 0.51 -15.36
N MET A 349 36.47 -0.65 -14.72
CA MET A 349 35.42 -1.63 -14.91
C MET A 349 34.76 -1.90 -13.56
N VAL A 350 33.44 -1.90 -13.51
CA VAL A 350 32.69 -2.16 -12.28
C VAL A 350 31.63 -3.22 -12.51
N SER A 351 31.37 -4.05 -11.50
CA SER A 351 30.30 -5.04 -11.58
C SER A 351 28.92 -4.39 -11.47
N ALA A 352 27.85 -5.17 -11.66
CA ALA A 352 26.47 -4.71 -11.48
C ALA A 352 26.19 -4.14 -10.07
N THR A 353 27.05 -4.37 -9.07
CA THR A 353 26.94 -3.70 -7.75
C THR A 353 27.01 -2.17 -7.85
N ALA A 354 27.55 -1.61 -8.93
CA ALA A 354 27.54 -0.17 -9.18
C ALA A 354 26.14 0.43 -9.29
N PHE A 355 25.11 -0.37 -9.61
CA PHE A 355 23.72 0.10 -9.63
C PHE A 355 23.07 0.15 -8.24
N GLU A 356 23.71 -0.40 -7.21
CA GLU A 356 23.23 -0.40 -5.82
C GLU A 356 24.18 0.38 -4.93
N LEU A 357 24.18 1.71 -5.07
CA LEU A 357 24.85 2.61 -4.13
C LEU A 357 23.85 3.20 -3.13
N ASN A 358 24.36 3.64 -1.97
CA ASN A 358 23.54 4.33 -0.97
C ASN A 358 23.05 5.68 -1.52
N ILE A 359 21.82 6.07 -1.15
CA ILE A 359 21.18 7.32 -1.56
C ILE A 359 20.89 8.13 -0.28
N GLY A 360 21.93 8.81 0.20
CA GLY A 360 21.94 9.46 1.52
C GLY A 360 20.87 10.55 1.67
N SER A 361 20.51 11.26 0.59
CA SER A 361 19.43 12.25 0.62
C SER A 361 18.07 11.64 0.97
N LEU A 362 17.80 10.39 0.58
CA LEU A 362 16.56 9.70 0.96
C LEU A 362 16.59 9.26 2.42
N GLU A 363 17.74 8.83 2.94
CA GLU A 363 17.90 8.52 4.38
C GLU A 363 17.72 9.79 5.22
N HIS A 364 18.34 10.90 4.79
CA HIS A 364 18.16 12.20 5.40
C HIS A 364 16.69 12.64 5.37
N ARG A 365 16.01 12.57 4.23
CA ARG A 365 14.58 12.88 4.12
C ARG A 365 13.73 12.08 5.09
N ASN A 366 14.00 10.78 5.22
CA ASN A 366 13.25 9.88 6.11
C ASN A 366 13.35 10.33 7.58
N SER A 367 14.54 10.79 7.99
CA SER A 367 14.79 11.29 9.35
C SER A 367 14.27 12.72 9.56
N ARG A 368 14.59 13.65 8.65
CA ARG A 368 14.18 15.07 8.70
C ARG A 368 12.67 15.23 8.80
N LEU A 369 11.91 14.41 8.05
CA LEU A 369 10.45 14.47 8.02
C LEU A 369 9.75 13.47 8.98
N ASP A 370 10.52 12.77 9.84
CA ASP A 370 10.02 11.69 10.74
C ASP A 370 9.03 10.74 10.04
N LEU A 371 9.35 10.29 8.81
CA LEU A 371 8.44 9.45 8.03
C LEU A 371 8.36 8.02 8.55
N ARG A 372 9.33 7.62 9.38
CA ARG A 372 9.45 6.29 10.02
C ARG A 372 9.34 5.13 9.02
N ARG A 373 9.79 5.33 7.78
CA ARG A 373 9.80 4.30 6.74
C ARG A 373 11.01 3.39 6.90
N LEU A 374 10.85 2.13 6.51
CA LEU A 374 11.95 1.15 6.51
C LEU A 374 12.94 1.45 5.39
N SER A 375 12.45 1.87 4.23
CA SER A 375 13.28 2.34 3.11
C SER A 375 12.45 3.22 2.19
N LEU A 376 12.78 4.52 2.10
CA LEU A 376 12.12 5.41 1.14
C LEU A 376 12.41 5.01 -0.31
N ARG A 377 13.60 4.46 -0.59
CA ARG A 377 13.92 3.92 -1.92
C ARG A 377 12.96 2.79 -2.29
N ALA A 378 12.69 1.86 -1.38
CA ALA A 378 11.74 0.78 -1.61
C ALA A 378 10.30 1.30 -1.78
N ASP A 379 9.89 2.28 -0.97
CA ASP A 379 8.57 2.90 -1.07
C ASP A 379 8.36 3.57 -2.44
N LEU A 380 9.35 4.36 -2.90
CA LEU A 380 9.33 4.97 -4.22
C LEU A 380 9.26 3.92 -5.33
N LEU A 381 10.10 2.89 -5.30
CA LEU A 381 10.03 1.78 -6.26
C LEU A 381 8.63 1.13 -6.27
N HIS A 382 8.04 0.90 -5.09
CA HIS A 382 6.72 0.28 -4.97
C HIS A 382 5.60 1.15 -5.54
N GLU A 383 5.49 2.41 -5.10
CA GLU A 383 4.45 3.34 -5.52
C GLU A 383 4.43 3.52 -7.05
N ARG A 384 5.62 3.59 -7.63
CA ARG A 384 5.86 3.85 -9.06
C ARG A 384 5.64 2.63 -9.97
N CYS A 385 5.28 1.47 -9.40
CA CYS A 385 4.94 0.24 -10.13
C CYS A 385 3.43 -0.02 -10.26
N THR A 386 2.58 0.83 -9.66
CA THR A 386 1.13 0.59 -9.60
C THR A 386 0.50 0.56 -11.00
N THR A 387 0.94 1.46 -11.87
CA THR A 387 0.45 1.65 -13.25
C THR A 387 1.53 1.43 -14.32
N GLY A 388 2.73 0.99 -13.92
CA GLY A 388 3.90 0.86 -14.81
C GLY A 388 3.92 -0.42 -15.64
N ILE A 389 4.90 -0.50 -16.55
CA ILE A 389 5.09 -1.64 -17.46
C ILE A 389 5.35 -2.95 -16.70
N ASN A 390 6.22 -2.92 -15.69
CA ASN A 390 6.40 -4.05 -14.78
C ASN A 390 5.51 -3.85 -13.54
N ARG A 391 4.88 -4.94 -13.11
CA ARG A 391 4.26 -4.99 -11.78
C ARG A 391 5.36 -5.10 -10.73
N PHE A 392 5.07 -4.62 -9.51
CA PHE A 392 6.04 -4.65 -8.41
C PHE A 392 6.62 -6.06 -8.15
N ASN A 393 5.80 -7.11 -8.27
CA ASN A 393 6.28 -8.49 -8.08
C ASN A 393 7.37 -8.90 -9.09
N SER A 394 7.31 -8.42 -10.35
CA SER A 394 8.36 -8.70 -11.35
C SER A 394 9.68 -8.06 -10.95
N ILE A 395 9.63 -6.82 -10.44
CA ILE A 395 10.82 -6.10 -9.98
C ILE A 395 11.38 -6.73 -8.72
N ALA A 396 10.53 -7.05 -7.75
CA ALA A 396 10.95 -7.70 -6.53
C ALA A 396 11.61 -9.05 -6.83
N GLN A 397 11.10 -9.78 -7.82
CA GLN A 397 11.74 -11.00 -8.28
C GLN A 397 13.11 -10.77 -8.93
N ALA A 398 13.27 -9.73 -9.76
CA ALA A 398 14.55 -9.37 -10.34
C ALA A 398 15.57 -8.96 -9.27
N ASP A 399 15.16 -8.10 -8.33
CA ASP A 399 15.99 -7.60 -7.22
C ASP A 399 16.50 -8.75 -6.33
N ILE A 400 15.63 -9.69 -5.98
CA ILE A 400 16.01 -10.90 -5.21
C ILE A 400 16.94 -11.81 -6.00
N LEU A 401 16.73 -11.95 -7.31
CA LEU A 401 17.56 -12.79 -8.17
C LEU A 401 18.96 -12.18 -8.37
N ILE A 402 19.05 -10.85 -8.53
CA ILE A 402 20.33 -10.13 -8.57
C ILE A 402 21.06 -10.30 -7.24
N PHE A 403 20.36 -10.11 -6.11
CA PHE A 403 20.91 -10.39 -4.79
C PHE A 403 21.52 -11.79 -4.68
N LEU A 404 20.78 -12.82 -5.10
CA LEU A 404 21.27 -14.20 -5.05
C LEU A 404 22.50 -14.40 -5.95
N TYR A 405 22.48 -13.86 -7.17
CA TYR A 405 23.64 -13.93 -8.06
C TYR A 405 24.88 -13.28 -7.43
N ILE A 406 24.75 -12.02 -7.03
CA ILE A 406 25.86 -11.21 -6.50
C ILE A 406 26.41 -11.80 -5.20
N LYS A 407 25.53 -12.24 -4.30
CA LYS A 407 25.94 -12.89 -3.04
C LYS A 407 26.73 -14.18 -3.31
N ARG A 408 26.35 -14.95 -4.33
CA ARG A 408 27.06 -16.18 -4.72
C ARG A 408 28.43 -15.90 -5.32
N THR A 409 28.58 -14.80 -6.07
CA THR A 409 29.85 -14.36 -6.65
C THR A 409 30.73 -13.55 -5.69
N GLY A 410 30.33 -13.43 -4.41
CA GLY A 410 31.12 -12.77 -3.37
C GLY A 410 30.96 -11.24 -3.31
N GLY A 411 30.01 -10.67 -4.05
CA GLY A 411 29.70 -9.25 -4.00
C GLY A 411 28.62 -8.91 -2.97
N TYR A 412 28.31 -7.62 -2.86
CA TYR A 412 27.24 -7.09 -2.02
C TYR A 412 26.16 -6.43 -2.88
N TRP A 413 24.89 -6.76 -2.61
CA TRP A 413 23.72 -6.14 -3.19
C TRP A 413 22.63 -6.11 -2.13
N TRP A 414 22.04 -4.95 -1.84
CA TRP A 414 20.90 -4.88 -0.94
C TRP A 414 19.56 -4.94 -1.70
N PRO A 415 18.74 -5.99 -1.53
CA PRO A 415 17.46 -6.10 -2.23
C PRO A 415 16.39 -5.25 -1.55
N TYR A 416 16.31 -3.95 -1.88
CA TYR A 416 15.39 -3.01 -1.25
C TYR A 416 13.91 -3.42 -1.34
N THR A 417 13.51 -4.13 -2.39
CA THR A 417 12.12 -4.60 -2.54
C THR A 417 11.71 -5.63 -1.48
N SER A 418 12.68 -6.24 -0.80
CA SER A 418 12.46 -7.23 0.28
C SER A 418 11.54 -6.73 1.39
N VAL A 419 11.52 -5.42 1.66
CA VAL A 419 10.68 -4.83 2.71
C VAL A 419 9.18 -5.07 2.48
N TYR A 420 8.77 -5.29 1.22
CA TYR A 420 7.40 -5.58 0.82
C TYR A 420 7.09 -7.08 0.67
N LEU A 421 8.07 -7.95 0.89
CA LEU A 421 7.93 -9.40 0.72
C LEU A 421 7.64 -10.17 2.02
N GLY A 422 7.46 -9.47 3.16
CA GLY A 422 7.24 -10.06 4.48
C GLY A 422 5.81 -10.60 4.76
N SER A 423 5.76 -11.69 5.53
CA SER A 423 4.65 -12.19 6.36
C SER A 423 3.38 -12.82 5.73
N GLY A 424 3.32 -13.14 4.43
CA GLY A 424 2.13 -13.84 3.92
C GLY A 424 2.11 -14.24 2.44
N ARG A 425 3.26 -14.39 1.77
CA ARG A 425 3.30 -14.56 0.32
C ARG A 425 3.73 -15.96 -0.12
N SER A 426 3.07 -16.43 -1.19
CA SER A 426 3.50 -17.53 -2.04
C SER A 426 4.93 -17.31 -2.56
N PRO A 427 5.63 -18.36 -3.02
CA PRO A 427 6.92 -18.20 -3.66
C PRO A 427 6.86 -17.21 -4.82
N LEU A 428 7.98 -16.53 -5.08
CA LEU A 428 8.10 -15.63 -6.23
C LEU A 428 7.80 -16.41 -7.52
N PRO A 429 7.06 -15.84 -8.49
CA PRO A 429 6.57 -16.57 -9.66
C PRO A 429 7.63 -17.41 -10.41
N LEU A 430 8.83 -16.88 -10.58
CA LEU A 430 9.97 -17.57 -11.21
C LEU A 430 10.35 -18.85 -10.47
N PHE A 431 10.45 -18.78 -9.14
CA PHE A 431 10.81 -19.91 -8.30
C PHE A 431 9.65 -20.89 -8.10
N ALA A 432 8.40 -20.41 -8.14
CA ALA A 432 7.22 -21.27 -8.22
C ALA A 432 7.24 -22.12 -9.50
N ARG A 433 7.51 -21.49 -10.66
CA ARG A 433 7.68 -22.17 -11.96
C ARG A 433 8.87 -23.11 -12.00
N ALA A 434 9.95 -22.77 -11.28
CA ALA A 434 11.12 -23.62 -11.10
C ALA A 434 10.87 -24.93 -10.35
N SER A 435 9.61 -25.22 -9.95
CA SER A 435 9.24 -26.58 -9.58
C SER A 435 9.30 -27.58 -10.73
N SER A 436 9.16 -27.13 -11.99
CA SER A 436 9.42 -27.96 -13.17
C SER A 436 10.92 -28.11 -13.42
N LYS A 437 11.38 -29.35 -13.65
CA LYS A 437 12.76 -29.68 -14.03
C LYS A 437 13.17 -28.96 -15.31
N LYS A 438 12.29 -28.94 -16.33
CA LYS A 438 12.55 -28.24 -17.60
C LYS A 438 12.73 -26.75 -17.40
N PHE A 439 11.87 -26.12 -16.60
CA PHE A 439 11.98 -24.70 -16.31
C PHE A 439 13.24 -24.37 -15.50
N PHE A 440 13.49 -25.13 -14.42
CA PHE A 440 14.69 -24.96 -13.60
C PHE A 440 15.98 -25.16 -14.41
N GLY A 441 16.01 -26.12 -15.34
CA GLY A 441 17.15 -26.36 -16.23
C GLY A 441 17.54 -25.15 -17.07
N ARG A 442 16.58 -24.30 -17.44
CA ARG A 442 16.81 -23.02 -18.14
C ARG A 442 17.19 -21.87 -17.21
N LEU A 443 16.71 -21.89 -15.96
CA LEU A 443 16.98 -20.84 -14.96
C LEU A 443 18.34 -21.02 -14.27
N ARG A 444 18.74 -22.26 -13.99
CA ARG A 444 19.94 -22.58 -13.20
C ARG A 444 21.24 -21.95 -13.71
N PRO A 445 21.49 -21.77 -15.04
CA PRO A 445 22.70 -21.11 -15.51
C PRO A 445 22.76 -19.68 -15.02
N LEU A 446 21.65 -18.94 -14.98
CA LEU A 446 21.61 -17.59 -14.42
C LEU A 446 22.12 -17.58 -12.99
N LEU A 447 21.63 -18.49 -12.15
CA LEU A 447 22.00 -18.55 -10.72
C LEU A 447 23.40 -19.16 -10.48
N GLY A 448 24.09 -19.61 -11.54
CA GLY A 448 25.40 -20.24 -11.43
C GLY A 448 25.39 -21.53 -10.63
N VAL A 449 24.30 -22.31 -10.70
CA VAL A 449 24.11 -23.60 -10.01
C VAL A 449 23.94 -24.75 -11.00
N ASP A 450 24.47 -25.91 -10.62
CA ASP A 450 24.43 -27.13 -11.43
C ASP A 450 23.07 -27.84 -11.27
N ASN A 451 22.49 -27.86 -10.07
CA ASN A 451 21.25 -28.56 -9.79
C ASN A 451 20.46 -27.94 -8.62
N ALA A 452 19.21 -28.40 -8.44
CA ALA A 452 18.31 -27.88 -7.41
C ALA A 452 18.79 -28.17 -5.99
N GLU A 453 19.50 -29.29 -5.78
CA GLU A 453 20.06 -29.66 -4.48
C GLU A 453 21.14 -28.66 -4.05
N GLN A 454 22.06 -28.31 -4.95
CA GLN A 454 23.11 -27.32 -4.72
C GLN A 454 22.51 -25.94 -4.39
N LEU A 455 21.48 -25.51 -5.14
CA LEU A 455 20.78 -24.25 -4.86
C LEU A 455 20.08 -24.31 -3.50
N GLY A 456 19.35 -25.38 -3.20
CA GLY A 456 18.63 -25.56 -1.95
C GLY A 456 19.55 -25.62 -0.73
N ALA A 457 20.67 -26.33 -0.82
CA ALA A 457 21.68 -26.38 0.24
C ALA A 457 22.27 -24.99 0.52
N TRP A 458 22.62 -24.25 -0.53
CA TRP A 458 23.18 -22.91 -0.39
C TRP A 458 22.18 -21.91 0.22
N ILE A 459 20.90 -21.94 -0.18
CA ILE A 459 19.87 -21.05 0.39
C ILE A 459 19.61 -21.39 1.87
N ARG A 460 19.61 -22.68 2.25
CA ARG A 460 19.49 -23.09 3.66
C ARG A 460 20.69 -22.60 4.48
N GLN A 461 21.90 -22.70 3.94
CA GLN A 461 23.11 -22.17 4.58
C GLN A 461 23.04 -20.64 4.78
N LEU A 462 22.65 -19.90 3.74
CA LEU A 462 22.46 -18.44 3.84
C LEU A 462 21.44 -18.06 4.93
N SER A 463 20.33 -18.80 4.99
CA SER A 463 19.28 -18.56 5.99
C SER A 463 19.72 -18.88 7.42
N ALA A 464 20.60 -19.87 7.60
CA ALA A 464 21.14 -20.26 8.90
C ALA A 464 22.22 -19.29 9.40
N ASN A 465 23.06 -18.76 8.51
CA ASN A 465 24.21 -17.92 8.86
C ASN A 465 23.85 -16.48 9.23
N ASN A 466 22.58 -16.08 9.13
CA ASN A 466 22.14 -14.69 9.35
C ASN A 466 22.80 -13.69 8.38
N ASP A 467 23.23 -14.19 7.21
CA ASP A 467 23.86 -13.44 6.12
C ASP A 467 22.83 -12.75 5.20
N LEU A 468 21.59 -12.66 5.68
CA LEU A 468 20.45 -12.13 4.95
C LEU A 468 20.17 -10.67 5.30
N PRO A 469 19.69 -9.88 4.33
CA PRO A 469 19.13 -8.56 4.60
C PRO A 469 18.14 -8.62 5.77
N ARG A 470 18.41 -7.84 6.81
CA ARG A 470 17.56 -7.72 7.98
C ARG A 470 16.56 -6.60 7.76
N VAL A 471 15.27 -6.95 7.78
CA VAL A 471 14.17 -5.97 7.87
C VAL A 471 13.72 -5.94 9.34
N ARG A 472 13.28 -4.80 9.88
CA ARG A 472 13.03 -4.58 11.34
C ARG A 472 12.30 -5.71 12.10
N PHE A 473 11.49 -6.53 11.42
CA PHE A 473 10.68 -7.59 12.03
C PHE A 473 11.06 -9.03 11.63
N GLY A 474 12.21 -9.25 10.95
CA GLY A 474 12.69 -10.59 10.62
C GLY A 474 13.71 -10.66 9.47
N HIS A 475 14.14 -11.88 9.15
CA HIS A 475 14.95 -12.15 7.96
C HIS A 475 14.05 -12.24 6.71
N LEU A 476 14.61 -11.86 5.57
CA LEU A 476 14.03 -12.18 4.25
C LEU A 476 13.70 -13.69 4.20
N PRO A 477 12.43 -14.11 4.02
CA PRO A 477 12.06 -15.53 4.07
C PRO A 477 12.45 -16.25 2.77
N LEU A 478 13.75 -16.33 2.49
CA LEU A 478 14.29 -16.84 1.23
C LEU A 478 13.83 -18.26 0.94
N LEU A 479 13.79 -19.15 1.93
CA LEU A 479 13.32 -20.53 1.75
C LEU A 479 11.93 -20.58 1.12
N LEU A 480 11.02 -19.71 1.58
CA LEU A 480 9.67 -19.59 1.05
C LEU A 480 9.67 -18.90 -0.32
N LEU A 481 10.34 -17.76 -0.45
CA LEU A 481 10.36 -16.97 -1.69
C LEU A 481 10.96 -17.71 -2.88
N THR A 482 11.96 -18.57 -2.61
CA THR A 482 12.67 -19.35 -3.63
C THR A 482 12.12 -20.76 -3.79
N ASN A 483 11.04 -21.11 -3.09
CA ASN A 483 10.36 -22.41 -3.21
C ASN A 483 11.31 -23.62 -3.04
N VAL A 484 12.31 -23.52 -2.15
CA VAL A 484 13.44 -24.48 -2.05
C VAL A 484 12.98 -25.94 -2.04
N GLU A 485 11.93 -26.25 -1.27
CA GLU A 485 11.45 -27.62 -1.09
C GLU A 485 10.79 -28.23 -2.34
N LYS A 486 10.44 -27.40 -3.33
CA LYS A 486 9.76 -27.85 -4.55
C LYS A 486 10.58 -27.65 -5.82
N LEU A 487 11.79 -27.13 -5.74
CA LEU A 487 12.65 -26.89 -6.92
C LEU A 487 12.91 -28.18 -7.69
N ALA A 488 12.64 -28.17 -9.00
CA ALA A 488 12.86 -29.28 -9.92
C ALA A 488 12.25 -30.63 -9.46
N THR A 489 11.13 -30.60 -8.74
CA THR A 489 10.43 -31.79 -8.23
C THR A 489 9.39 -32.35 -9.20
N LYS A 490 8.90 -31.53 -10.12
CA LYS A 490 7.93 -31.89 -11.17
C LYS A 490 8.63 -32.02 -12.51
N GLU A 491 8.16 -32.93 -13.36
CA GLU A 491 8.67 -33.06 -14.73
C GLU A 491 8.47 -31.79 -15.57
#